data_AF-A0AAV1ZT94-F1
#
_entry.id   AF-A0AAV1ZT94-F1
#
_cell.length_a   1.000
_cell.length_b   1.000
_cell.length_c   1.000
_cell.angle_alpha   90.00
_cell.angle_beta   90.00
_cell.angle_gamma   90.00
#
_symmetry.space_group_name_H-M   'P 1'
#
loop_
_entity.id
_entity.type
_entity.pdbx_description
1 polymer ?
#
loop_
_entity_poly.entity_id
_entity_poly.type
_entity_poly.pdbx_seq_one_letter_code
_entity_poly.pdbx_strand_id
1 'polypeptide(L)'
;MFGMEVPWIFAAILIVLCEFQKITAVHDCNSSESVACRTEFENLKKYQQRYQYSSDNNTLTEMCRKQLLAINCVNSFAEECLPEDEQNIFKTLIEGSDKFFDYFCIENSSLRKEYLKHAECIRTVSSQLDECTEDYVKSQKMLDSHSDPSTLKQRTCWCFPVA
;
A
#
# COMPACT_ATOMS: atom_id res chain seq x y z
N MET A 1 -32.61 61.05 -5.14
CA MET A 1 -31.41 60.99 -4.29
C MET A 1 -31.63 59.83 -3.32
N PHE A 2 -31.35 58.60 -3.76
CA PHE A 2 -31.55 57.39 -2.96
C PHE A 2 -30.22 57.06 -2.27
N GLY A 3 -30.19 57.08 -0.94
CA GLY A 3 -28.96 56.80 -0.22
C GLY A 3 -29.22 56.35 1.21
N MET A 4 -28.65 55.19 1.53
CA MET A 4 -28.30 54.68 2.86
C MET A 4 -29.36 53.89 3.65
N GLU A 5 -29.70 52.67 3.20
CA GLU A 5 -30.29 51.63 4.11
C GLU A 5 -29.79 50.19 3.88
N VAL A 6 -28.63 49.99 3.22
CA VAL A 6 -28.12 48.64 2.89
C VAL A 6 -26.84 48.17 3.64
N PRO A 7 -26.28 48.78 4.72
CA PRO A 7 -25.05 48.24 5.33
C PRO A 7 -25.22 46.87 6.01
N TRP A 8 -26.38 46.63 6.62
CA TRP A 8 -26.64 45.43 7.43
C TRP A 8 -26.92 44.19 6.58
N ILE A 9 -27.50 44.37 5.39
CA ILE A 9 -27.75 43.28 4.43
C ILE A 9 -26.41 42.74 3.90
N PHE A 10 -25.47 43.61 3.54
CA PHE A 10 -24.13 43.17 3.11
C PHE A 10 -23.36 42.48 4.23
N ALA A 11 -23.49 42.95 5.49
CA ALA A 11 -22.90 42.28 6.64
C ALA A 11 -23.50 40.89 6.88
N ALA A 12 -24.83 40.75 6.80
CA ALA A 12 -25.50 39.47 6.95
C ALA A 12 -25.14 38.48 5.81
N ILE A 13 -25.06 38.97 4.57
CA ILE A 13 -24.63 38.17 3.41
C ILE A 13 -23.17 37.73 3.58
N LEU A 14 -22.27 38.62 4.03
CA LEU A 14 -20.87 38.26 4.31
C LEU A 14 -20.75 37.23 5.43
N ILE A 15 -21.57 37.33 6.50
CA ILE A 15 -21.58 36.34 7.59
C ILE A 15 -22.09 34.98 7.10
N VAL A 16 -23.17 34.96 6.31
CA VAL A 16 -23.73 33.71 5.74
C VAL A 16 -22.77 33.08 4.72
N LEU A 17 -22.07 33.88 3.91
CA LEU A 17 -21.04 33.38 2.98
C LEU A 17 -19.79 32.87 3.71
N CYS A 18 -19.45 33.43 4.88
CA CYS A 18 -18.30 32.99 5.67
C CYS A 18 -18.57 31.65 6.41
N GLU A 19 -19.80 31.40 6.85
CA GLU A 19 -20.18 30.12 7.47
C GLU A 19 -20.31 28.98 6.44
N PHE A 20 -20.60 29.29 5.16
CA PHE A 20 -20.67 28.26 4.12
C PHE A 20 -19.31 27.67 3.71
N GLN A 21 -18.19 28.31 4.08
CA GLN A 21 -16.84 27.80 3.77
C GLN A 21 -16.28 26.81 4.80
N LYS A 22 -16.99 26.49 5.89
CA LYS A 22 -16.45 25.69 6.99
C LYS A 22 -16.60 24.17 6.86
N ILE A 23 -17.04 23.62 5.72
CA ILE A 23 -17.16 22.16 5.56
C ILE A 23 -16.59 21.69 4.21
N THR A 24 -15.29 21.88 4.04
CA THR A 24 -14.45 20.86 3.38
C THR A 24 -13.21 20.75 4.22
N ALA A 25 -13.11 19.69 5.03
CA ALA A 25 -11.82 19.28 5.58
C ALA A 25 -10.97 18.83 4.39
N VAL A 26 -10.27 19.76 3.74
CA VAL A 26 -9.26 19.43 2.74
C VAL A 26 -8.12 18.78 3.51
N HIS A 27 -8.08 17.45 3.52
CA HIS A 27 -6.94 16.72 4.04
C HIS A 27 -5.72 17.07 3.17
N ASP A 28 -4.68 17.61 3.78
CA ASP A 28 -3.45 17.96 3.07
C ASP A 28 -2.62 16.68 2.86
N CYS A 29 -2.60 16.20 1.62
CA CYS A 29 -1.85 15.01 1.20
C CYS A 29 -0.32 15.18 1.27
N ASN A 30 0.14 16.40 1.54
CA ASN A 30 1.53 16.74 1.84
C ASN A 30 1.76 17.13 3.30
N SER A 31 0.77 16.90 4.17
CA SER A 31 0.89 17.12 5.61
C SER A 31 1.99 16.28 6.24
N SER A 32 2.40 16.67 7.46
CA SER A 32 3.32 15.90 8.29
C SER A 32 2.83 14.48 8.55
N GLU A 33 1.51 14.27 8.60
CA GLU A 33 0.88 12.96 8.79
C GLU A 33 1.10 12.05 7.57
N SER A 34 0.87 12.59 6.36
CA SER A 34 1.16 11.86 5.11
C SER A 34 2.65 11.53 4.95
N VAL A 35 3.55 12.40 5.44
CA VAL A 35 5.00 12.13 5.48
C VAL A 35 5.36 11.03 6.48
N ALA A 36 4.75 11.04 7.66
CA ALA A 36 4.90 9.96 8.65
C ALA A 36 4.42 8.63 8.07
N CYS A 37 3.31 8.63 7.32
CA CYS A 37 2.77 7.46 6.64
C CYS A 37 3.77 6.80 5.69
N ARG A 38 4.34 7.60 4.79
CA ARG A 38 5.38 7.16 3.85
C ARG A 38 6.57 6.58 4.59
N THR A 39 6.93 7.17 5.73
CA THR A 39 8.04 6.71 6.57
C THR A 39 7.74 5.34 7.18
N GLU A 40 6.53 5.11 7.70
CA GLU A 40 6.12 3.80 8.23
C GLU A 40 6.09 2.72 7.15
N PHE A 41 5.60 3.05 5.96
CA PHE A 41 5.62 2.13 4.82
C PHE A 41 7.05 1.76 4.40
N GLU A 42 7.96 2.73 4.33
CA GLU A 42 9.39 2.48 4.06
C GLU A 42 10.07 1.64 5.17
N ASN A 43 9.68 1.87 6.42
CA ASN A 43 10.17 1.07 7.55
C ASN A 43 9.69 -0.39 7.46
N LEU A 44 8.42 -0.62 7.11
CA LEU A 44 7.89 -1.95 6.81
C LEU A 44 8.69 -2.61 5.70
N LYS A 45 8.86 -1.92 4.56
CA LYS A 45 9.57 -2.46 3.39
C LYS A 45 11.00 -2.89 3.74
N LYS A 46 11.74 -2.06 4.46
CA LYS A 46 13.10 -2.39 4.93
C LYS A 46 13.10 -3.59 5.89
N TYR A 47 12.09 -3.70 6.74
CA TYR A 47 11.95 -4.83 7.64
C TYR A 47 11.66 -6.13 6.86
N GLN A 48 10.73 -6.10 5.91
CA GLN A 48 10.41 -7.23 5.03
C GLN A 48 11.64 -7.66 4.22
N GLN A 49 12.35 -6.74 3.58
CA GLN A 49 13.58 -7.08 2.85
C GLN A 49 14.62 -7.83 3.68
N ARG A 50 14.69 -7.55 4.99
CA ARG A 50 15.62 -8.23 5.89
C ARG A 50 15.08 -9.55 6.44
N TYR A 51 13.76 -9.67 6.62
CA TYR A 51 13.15 -10.73 7.43
C TYR A 51 12.02 -11.51 6.75
N GLN A 52 11.73 -11.27 5.46
CA GLN A 52 10.62 -11.88 4.71
C GLN A 52 10.62 -13.42 4.69
N TYR A 53 11.78 -14.04 4.88
CA TYR A 53 11.94 -15.50 4.93
C TYR A 53 12.35 -16.01 6.32
N SER A 54 12.07 -15.22 7.38
CA SER A 54 12.40 -15.61 8.74
C SER A 54 11.56 -16.81 9.20
N SER A 55 12.21 -17.78 9.84
CA SER A 55 11.57 -18.90 10.55
C SER A 55 11.34 -18.61 12.03
N ASP A 56 11.67 -17.39 12.49
CA ASP A 56 11.49 -16.98 13.89
C ASP A 56 10.12 -16.37 14.14
N ASN A 57 9.40 -16.91 15.12
CA ASN A 57 8.02 -16.52 15.42
C ASN A 57 7.93 -15.05 15.90
N ASN A 58 8.92 -14.57 16.68
CA ASN A 58 8.93 -13.20 17.17
C ASN A 58 9.12 -12.20 16.02
N THR A 59 10.00 -12.53 15.08
CA THR A 59 10.22 -11.77 13.85
C THR A 59 8.95 -11.68 13.01
N LEU A 60 8.20 -12.78 12.88
CA LEU A 60 6.91 -12.77 12.17
C LEU A 60 5.85 -11.93 12.90
N THR A 61 5.81 -11.95 14.23
CA THR A 61 4.89 -11.11 15.01
C THR A 61 5.21 -9.63 14.82
N GLU A 62 6.49 -9.25 14.85
CA GLU A 62 6.90 -7.86 14.60
C GLU A 62 6.63 -7.45 13.14
N MET A 63 6.80 -8.35 12.16
CA MET A 63 6.41 -8.10 10.78
C MET A 63 4.91 -7.79 10.66
N CYS A 64 4.07 -8.60 11.29
CA CYS A 64 2.62 -8.40 11.32
C CYS A 64 2.22 -7.07 11.96
N ARG A 65 2.87 -6.70 13.07
CA ARG A 65 2.64 -5.41 13.72
C ARG A 65 2.99 -4.24 12.80
N LYS A 66 4.15 -4.30 12.12
CA LYS A 66 4.56 -3.27 11.16
C LYS A 66 3.64 -3.22 9.95
N GLN A 67 3.21 -4.38 9.45
CA GLN A 67 2.30 -4.50 8.31
C GLN A 67 0.97 -3.81 8.62
N LEU A 68 0.37 -4.10 9.78
CA LEU A 68 -0.89 -3.50 10.21
C LEU A 68 -0.79 -1.97 10.28
N LEU A 69 0.28 -1.44 10.88
CA LEU A 69 0.49 0.01 10.97
C LEU A 69 0.63 0.67 9.60
N ALA A 70 1.41 0.06 8.71
CA ALA A 70 1.62 0.59 7.37
C ALA A 70 0.35 0.50 6.51
N ILE A 71 -0.36 -0.62 6.50
CA ILE A 71 -1.59 -0.81 5.72
C ILE A 71 -2.66 0.18 6.16
N ASN A 72 -2.91 0.31 7.47
CA ASN A 72 -3.92 1.24 7.97
C ASN A 72 -3.65 2.66 7.49
N CYS A 73 -2.39 3.06 7.54
CA CYS A 73 -1.99 4.38 7.10
C CYS A 73 -2.17 4.57 5.58
N VAL A 74 -1.73 3.61 4.77
CA VAL A 74 -1.86 3.70 3.31
C VAL A 74 -3.33 3.65 2.87
N ASN A 75 -4.18 2.88 3.54
CA ASN A 75 -5.62 2.84 3.27
C ASN A 75 -6.28 4.20 3.54
N SER A 76 -6.03 4.81 4.70
CA SER A 76 -6.54 6.15 5.01
C SER A 76 -6.02 7.20 4.03
N PHE A 77 -4.73 7.15 3.68
CA PHE A 77 -4.18 8.03 2.65
C PHE A 77 -4.88 7.82 1.30
N ALA A 78 -5.12 6.57 0.90
CA ALA A 78 -5.78 6.28 -0.36
C ALA A 78 -7.20 6.84 -0.42
N GLU A 79 -7.98 6.69 0.66
CA GLU A 79 -9.35 7.19 0.77
C GLU A 79 -9.41 8.73 0.74
N GLU A 80 -8.44 9.40 1.34
CA GLU A 80 -8.44 10.86 1.49
C GLU A 80 -7.76 11.59 0.33
N CYS A 81 -6.79 10.96 -0.34
CA CYS A 81 -5.91 11.63 -1.30
C CYS A 81 -6.01 11.13 -2.74
N LEU A 82 -6.56 9.94 -2.98
CA LEU A 82 -6.73 9.45 -4.35
C LEU A 82 -8.10 9.86 -4.92
N PRO A 83 -8.18 10.18 -6.22
CA PRO A 83 -9.44 10.25 -6.96
C PRO A 83 -10.28 8.97 -6.82
N GLU A 84 -11.60 9.09 -6.91
CA GLU A 84 -12.55 7.98 -6.71
C GLU A 84 -12.29 6.76 -7.64
N ASP A 85 -11.88 7.02 -8.88
CA ASP A 85 -11.49 5.99 -9.85
C ASP A 85 -10.20 5.27 -9.46
N GLU A 86 -9.24 6.00 -8.89
CA GLU A 86 -7.97 5.45 -8.41
C GLU A 86 -8.12 4.67 -7.09
N GLN A 87 -9.08 5.04 -6.23
CA GLN A 87 -9.35 4.32 -4.97
C GLN A 87 -9.74 2.86 -5.20
N ASN A 88 -10.61 2.60 -6.19
CA ASN A 88 -11.03 1.24 -6.53
C ASN A 88 -9.88 0.40 -7.10
N ILE A 89 -9.02 1.02 -7.92
CA ILE A 89 -7.81 0.38 -8.44
C ILE A 89 -6.87 0.05 -7.28
N PHE A 90 -6.61 1.01 -6.39
CA PHE A 90 -5.76 0.81 -5.23
C PHE A 90 -6.24 -0.35 -4.36
N LYS A 91 -7.53 -0.35 -3.99
CA LYS A 91 -8.14 -1.44 -3.22
C LYS A 91 -7.95 -2.80 -3.89
N THR A 92 -8.18 -2.87 -5.20
CA THR A 92 -8.01 -4.11 -5.97
C THR A 92 -6.54 -4.58 -5.96
N LEU A 93 -5.59 -3.66 -6.07
CA LEU A 93 -4.16 -3.97 -6.07
C LEU A 93 -3.68 -4.57 -4.74
N ILE A 94 -4.25 -4.12 -3.61
CA ILE A 94 -3.81 -4.55 -2.27
C ILE A 94 -4.61 -5.72 -1.69
N GLU A 95 -5.83 -5.98 -2.19
CA GLU A 95 -6.79 -6.92 -1.58
C GLU A 95 -6.19 -8.31 -1.34
N GLY A 96 -5.40 -8.82 -2.29
CA GLY A 96 -4.78 -10.14 -2.17
C GLY A 96 -3.75 -10.20 -1.03
N SER A 97 -2.92 -9.17 -0.92
CA SER A 97 -1.91 -9.06 0.14
C SER A 97 -2.55 -8.84 1.50
N ASP A 98 -3.59 -8.02 1.56
CA ASP A 98 -4.33 -7.72 2.79
C ASP A 98 -4.95 -9.00 3.37
N LYS A 99 -5.69 -9.76 2.54
CA LYS A 99 -6.26 -11.05 2.91
C LYS A 99 -5.20 -12.08 3.33
N PHE A 100 -4.05 -12.09 2.66
CA PHE A 100 -2.94 -12.96 3.06
C PHE A 100 -2.48 -12.63 4.48
N PHE A 101 -2.22 -11.35 4.77
CA PHE A 101 -1.75 -10.92 6.08
C PHE A 101 -2.81 -11.09 7.18
N ASP A 102 -4.09 -10.87 6.89
CA ASP A 102 -5.19 -11.15 7.82
C ASP A 102 -5.15 -12.59 8.34
N TYR A 103 -4.92 -13.56 7.45
CA TYR A 103 -4.85 -14.97 7.85
C TYR A 103 -3.48 -15.37 8.41
N PHE A 104 -2.41 -14.83 7.85
CA PHE A 104 -1.04 -15.13 8.25
C PHE A 104 -0.71 -14.58 9.64
N CYS A 105 -1.25 -13.41 10.00
CA CYS A 105 -0.95 -12.72 11.23
C CYS A 105 -1.77 -13.17 12.44
N ILE A 106 -2.79 -14.01 12.24
CA ILE A 106 -3.45 -14.72 13.34
C ILE A 106 -2.42 -15.67 13.98
N GLU A 107 -2.16 -15.47 15.27
CA GLU A 107 -1.27 -16.36 16.02
C GLU A 107 -1.76 -17.81 15.94
N ASN A 108 -0.81 -18.73 15.69
CA ASN A 108 -1.10 -20.16 15.57
C ASN A 108 -2.07 -20.57 14.44
N SER A 109 -2.32 -19.70 13.45
CA SER A 109 -3.10 -20.06 12.26
C SER A 109 -2.46 -21.21 11.49
N SER A 110 -3.25 -21.95 10.72
CA SER A 110 -2.72 -23.08 9.94
C SER A 110 -1.71 -22.61 8.89
N LEU A 111 -1.95 -21.44 8.26
CA LEU A 111 -1.03 -20.84 7.30
C LEU A 111 0.30 -20.47 7.96
N ARG A 112 0.28 -19.83 9.14
CA ARG A 112 1.51 -19.47 9.85
C ARG A 112 2.31 -20.70 10.26
N LYS A 113 1.63 -21.75 10.73
CA LYS A 113 2.27 -23.02 11.10
C LYS A 113 2.92 -23.70 9.91
N GLU A 114 2.22 -23.78 8.77
CA GLU A 114 2.77 -24.39 7.56
C GLU A 114 3.91 -23.55 6.99
N TYR A 115 3.81 -22.22 7.02
CA TYR A 115 4.92 -21.34 6.67
C TYR A 115 6.15 -21.60 7.54
N LEU A 116 6.00 -21.64 8.86
CA LEU A 116 7.12 -21.87 9.79
C LEU A 116 7.81 -23.21 9.55
N LYS A 117 7.06 -24.24 9.16
CA LYS A 117 7.59 -25.56 8.78
C LYS A 117 8.45 -25.52 7.52
N HIS A 118 8.16 -24.63 6.58
CA HIS A 118 8.89 -24.53 5.29
C HIS A 118 9.82 -23.32 5.18
N ALA A 119 9.80 -22.40 6.14
CA ALA A 119 10.54 -21.14 6.08
C ALA A 119 12.05 -21.36 5.87
N GLU A 120 12.64 -22.39 6.48
CA GLU A 120 14.05 -22.73 6.27
C GLU A 120 14.35 -23.20 4.84
N CYS A 121 13.45 -23.98 4.25
CA CYS A 121 13.55 -24.40 2.85
C CYS A 121 13.46 -23.18 1.92
N ILE A 122 12.46 -22.31 2.13
CA ILE A 122 12.29 -21.07 1.37
C ILE A 122 13.55 -20.20 1.46
N ARG A 123 14.13 -20.06 2.66
CA ARG A 123 15.36 -19.29 2.88
C ARG A 123 16.58 -19.84 2.13
N THR A 124 16.59 -21.13 1.80
CA THR A 124 17.70 -21.74 1.05
C THR A 124 17.63 -21.40 -0.44
N VAL A 125 16.41 -21.22 -0.98
CA VAL A 125 16.18 -20.85 -2.38
C VAL A 125 15.95 -19.36 -2.59
N SER A 126 15.88 -18.57 -1.51
CA SER A 126 15.44 -17.18 -1.54
C SER A 126 16.30 -16.30 -2.44
N SER A 127 17.62 -16.49 -2.47
CA SER A 127 18.50 -15.67 -3.32
C SER A 127 18.21 -15.88 -4.81
N GLN A 128 17.89 -17.11 -5.23
CA GLN A 128 17.54 -17.43 -6.61
C GLN A 128 16.14 -16.89 -6.94
N LEU A 129 15.21 -16.95 -5.97
CA LEU A 129 13.88 -16.39 -6.10
C LEU A 129 13.92 -14.86 -6.27
N ASP A 130 14.74 -14.18 -5.46
CA ASP A 130 14.91 -12.73 -5.50
C ASP A 130 15.53 -12.30 -6.85
N GLU A 131 16.57 -13.00 -7.33
CA GLU A 131 17.18 -12.76 -8.66
C GLU A 131 16.16 -12.95 -9.79
N CYS A 132 15.37 -14.03 -9.73
CA CYS A 132 14.34 -14.28 -10.75
C CYS A 132 13.26 -13.20 -10.75
N THR A 133 12.90 -12.71 -9.55
CA THR A 133 11.92 -11.63 -9.39
C THR A 133 12.44 -10.33 -10.00
N GLU A 134 13.71 -9.99 -9.80
CA GLU A 134 14.32 -8.82 -10.43
C GLU A 134 14.33 -8.91 -11.95
N ASP A 135 14.67 -10.07 -12.51
CA ASP A 135 14.68 -10.29 -13.96
C ASP A 135 13.27 -10.25 -14.55
N TYR A 136 12.29 -10.79 -13.84
CA TYR A 136 10.88 -10.69 -14.20
C TYR A 136 10.42 -9.23 -14.25
N VAL A 137 10.69 -8.43 -13.20
CA VAL A 137 10.32 -7.02 -13.13
C VAL A 137 11.01 -6.21 -14.23
N LYS A 138 12.29 -6.48 -14.53
CA LYS A 138 12.99 -5.85 -15.67
C LYS A 138 12.31 -6.19 -17.00
N SER A 139 11.97 -7.46 -17.19
CA SER A 139 11.29 -7.93 -18.41
C SER A 139 9.92 -7.27 -18.58
N GLN A 140 9.13 -7.18 -17.50
CA GLN A 140 7.83 -6.50 -17.52
C GLN A 140 7.96 -5.03 -17.95
N LYS A 141 8.93 -4.30 -17.39
CA LYS A 141 9.20 -2.90 -17.80
C LYS A 141 9.57 -2.76 -19.28
N MET A 142 10.29 -3.74 -19.84
CA MET A 142 10.62 -3.76 -21.27
C MET A 142 9.38 -3.98 -22.13
N LEU A 143 8.44 -4.84 -21.69
CA LEU A 143 7.17 -5.09 -22.39
C LEU A 143 6.26 -3.87 -22.37
N ASP A 144 6.17 -3.17 -21.24
CA ASP A 144 5.38 -1.94 -21.15
C ASP A 144 5.92 -0.84 -22.09
N SER A 145 7.23 -0.88 -22.41
CA SER A 145 7.88 0.05 -23.33
C SER A 145 7.84 -0.36 -24.82
N HIS A 146 7.60 -1.64 -25.12
CA HIS A 146 7.60 -2.19 -26.48
C HIS A 146 6.30 -2.97 -26.74
N SER A 147 5.40 -2.37 -27.51
CA SER A 147 4.10 -2.93 -27.91
C SER A 147 4.16 -4.12 -28.89
N ASP A 148 5.28 -4.84 -28.99
CA ASP A 148 5.42 -6.00 -29.89
C ASP A 148 5.72 -7.31 -29.11
N PRO A 149 4.72 -8.20 -28.95
CA PRO A 149 4.86 -9.46 -28.22
C PRO A 149 5.75 -10.51 -28.90
N SER A 150 6.30 -10.25 -30.09
CA SER A 150 7.07 -11.24 -30.87
C SER A 150 8.54 -11.42 -30.44
N THR A 151 9.08 -10.57 -29.55
CA THR A 151 10.49 -10.63 -29.11
C THR A 151 10.70 -11.31 -27.74
N LEU A 152 9.63 -11.84 -27.15
CA LEU A 152 9.62 -12.48 -25.83
C LEU A 152 10.41 -13.80 -25.81
N LYS A 153 11.69 -13.74 -25.44
CA LYS A 153 12.41 -14.92 -24.95
C LYS A 153 11.91 -15.22 -23.54
N GLN A 154 10.91 -16.11 -23.46
CA GLN A 154 10.26 -16.53 -22.23
C GLN A 154 11.28 -17.17 -21.26
N ARG A 155 11.84 -16.36 -20.35
CA ARG A 155 12.55 -16.88 -19.18
C ARG A 155 11.49 -17.18 -18.11
N THR A 156 10.95 -18.39 -18.15
CA THR A 156 10.02 -18.86 -17.11
C THR A 156 10.78 -19.03 -15.80
N CYS A 157 10.46 -18.23 -14.79
CA CYS A 157 10.83 -18.50 -13.40
C CYS A 157 10.06 -19.74 -12.92
N TRP A 158 10.74 -20.88 -12.81
CA TRP A 158 10.15 -22.11 -12.28
C TRP A 158 10.33 -22.13 -10.77
N CYS A 159 9.34 -21.67 -10.01
CA CYS A 159 9.38 -21.77 -8.55
C CYS A 159 8.66 -22.99 -7.97
N PHE A 160 8.04 -23.84 -8.79
CA PHE A 160 7.49 -25.12 -8.33
C PHE A 160 7.58 -26.19 -9.43
N PRO A 161 8.31 -27.30 -9.24
CA PRO A 161 7.91 -28.53 -9.85
C PRO A 161 6.68 -29.03 -9.08
N VAL A 162 5.50 -28.94 -9.69
CA VAL A 162 4.34 -29.71 -9.23
C VAL A 162 4.72 -31.18 -9.44
N ALA A 163 4.94 -31.89 -8.34
CA ALA A 163 5.10 -33.34 -8.33
C ALA A 163 3.75 -34.02 -8.52
#